data_AF-A0A9W8D2P8-F1
#
_entry.id   AF-A0A9W8D2P8-F1
#
_cell.length_a   1.000
_cell.length_b   1.000
_cell.length_c   1.000
_cell.angle_alpha   90.00
_cell.angle_beta   90.00
_cell.angle_gamma   90.00
#
_symmetry.space_group_name_H-M   'P 1'
#
loop_
_entity.id
_entity.type
_entity.pdbx_description
1 polymer ?
#
loop_
_entity_poly.entity_id
_entity_poly.type
_entity_poly.pdbx_seq_one_letter_code
_entity_poly.pdbx_strand_id
1 'polypeptide(L)' 'MSQSELSRSIEKLGAADDWEGVWKLIDSAWAATTTEPDTASMQQLIEHALAKKNGRQAVKLAQKLS' A
#
# COMPACT_ATOMS: atom_id res chain seq x y z
N MET A 1 -5.20 2.06 -15.06
CA MET A 1 -3.87 1.71 -14.57
C MET A 1 -3.83 0.20 -14.42
N SER A 2 -2.75 -0.46 -14.83
CA SER A 2 -2.56 -1.90 -14.61
C SER A 2 -2.19 -2.21 -13.16
N GLN A 3 -2.34 -3.46 -12.74
CA GLN A 3 -1.94 -3.91 -11.40
C GLN A 3 -0.46 -3.63 -11.12
N SER A 4 0.42 -3.92 -12.08
CA SER A 4 1.87 -3.69 -11.92
C SER A 4 2.23 -2.22 -11.78
N GLU A 5 1.49 -1.30 -12.43
CA GLU A 5 1.68 0.14 -12.27
C GLU A 5 1.17 0.65 -10.92
N LEU A 6 0.07 0.10 -10.42
CA LEU A 6 -0.47 0.39 -9.09
C LEU A 6 0.56 -0.02 -8.01
N SER A 7 1.03 -1.26 -8.06
CA SER A 7 1.99 -1.82 -7.10
C SER A 7 3.30 -1.00 -7.08
N ARG A 8 3.87 -0.72 -8.25
CA ARG A 8 5.09 0.11 -8.35
C ARG A 8 4.87 1.52 -7.79
N SER A 9 3.70 2.13 -8.02
CA SER A 9 3.40 3.47 -7.52
C SER A 9 3.27 3.47 -5.99
N ILE A 10 2.61 2.46 -5.45
CA ILE A 10 2.46 2.27 -4.00
C ILE A 10 3.83 2.06 -3.34
N GLU A 11 4.67 1.17 -3.86
CA GLU A 11 6.02 0.92 -3.36
C GLU A 11 6.88 2.19 -3.37
N LYS A 12 6.83 2.97 -4.48
CA LYS A 12 7.59 4.21 -4.61
C LYS A 12 7.17 5.25 -3.56
N LEU A 13 5.88 5.40 -3.30
CA LEU A 13 5.37 6.32 -2.29
C LEU A 13 5.69 5.83 -0.88
N GLY A 14 5.57 4.52 -0.63
CA GLY A 14 5.97 3.90 0.64
C GLY A 14 7.44 4.12 0.95
N ALA A 15 8.33 3.91 -0.03
CA ALA A 15 9.76 4.17 0.10
C ALA A 15 10.11 5.65 0.34
N ALA A 16 9.26 6.56 -0.13
CA ALA A 16 9.37 8.00 0.10
C ALA A 16 8.73 8.45 1.43
N ASP A 17 8.20 7.53 2.23
CA ASP A 17 7.39 7.81 3.44
C ASP A 17 6.15 8.69 3.15
N ASP A 18 5.68 8.75 1.90
CA ASP A 18 4.44 9.43 1.52
C ASP A 18 3.23 8.51 1.75
N TRP A 19 2.89 8.33 3.02
CA TRP A 19 1.80 7.47 3.45
C TRP A 19 0.43 8.00 3.01
N GLU A 20 0.26 9.32 2.85
CA GLU A 20 -0.99 9.89 2.36
C GLU A 20 -1.23 9.49 0.89
N GLY A 21 -0.19 9.58 0.06
CA GLY A 21 -0.23 9.13 -1.32
C GLY A 21 -0.49 7.61 -1.43
N VAL A 22 0.17 6.81 -0.60
CA VAL A 22 -0.05 5.36 -0.52
C VAL A 22 -1.54 5.04 -0.27
N TRP A 23 -2.14 5.66 0.74
CA TRP A 23 -3.55 5.41 1.07
C TRP A 23 -4.51 5.89 -0.01
N LYS A 24 -4.26 7.05 -0.63
CA LYS A 24 -5.08 7.53 -1.75
C LYS A 24 -5.11 6.54 -2.90
N LEU A 25 -3.97 5.96 -3.27
CA LEU A 25 -3.89 4.95 -4.34
C LEU A 25 -4.59 3.66 -3.94
N ILE A 26 -4.33 3.17 -2.73
CA ILE A 26 -4.94 1.94 -2.20
C ILE A 26 -6.47 2.05 -2.14
N ASP A 27 -7.01 3.14 -1.60
CA ASP A 27 -8.45 3.34 -1.50
C ASP A 27 -9.09 3.55 -2.88
N SER A 28 -8.41 4.27 -3.78
CA SER A 28 -8.88 4.43 -5.17
C SER A 28 -8.94 3.09 -5.91
N ALA A 29 -7.92 2.23 -5.70
CA ALA A 29 -7.85 0.91 -6.30
C ALA A 29 -9.00 0.00 -5.85
N TRP A 30 -9.28 -0.04 -4.54
CA TRP A 30 -10.41 -0.80 -4.00
C TRP A 30 -11.77 -0.23 -4.39
N ALA A 31 -11.92 1.09 -4.44
CA ALA A 31 -13.16 1.74 -4.85
C ALA A 31 -13.49 1.50 -6.33
N ALA A 32 -12.47 1.35 -7.17
CA ALA A 32 -12.64 1.17 -8.61
C ALA A 32 -13.00 -0.27 -9.03
N THR A 33 -12.97 -1.25 -8.10
CA THR A 33 -13.29 -2.70 -8.30
C THR A 33 -12.67 -3.37 -9.52
N THR A 34 -11.67 -2.76 -10.15
CA THR A 34 -11.06 -3.18 -11.42
C THR A 34 -9.61 -3.60 -11.25
N THR A 35 -8.94 -3.17 -10.18
CA THR A 35 -7.54 -3.49 -9.95
C THR A 35 -7.27 -3.41 -8.45
N GLU A 36 -7.20 -4.56 -7.79
CA GLU A 36 -6.83 -4.63 -6.38
C GLU A 36 -5.29 -4.53 -6.24
N PRO A 37 -4.79 -3.87 -5.19
CA PRO A 37 -3.38 -3.97 -4.82
C PRO A 37 -3.03 -5.44 -4.60
N ASP A 38 -1.93 -5.91 -5.18
CA ASP A 38 -1.52 -7.29 -4.95
C ASP A 38 -1.04 -7.47 -3.50
N THR A 39 -1.28 -8.67 -2.96
CA THR A 39 -0.97 -9.01 -1.56
C THR A 39 0.53 -8.91 -1.25
N ALA A 40 1.41 -9.22 -2.21
CA ALA A 40 2.85 -9.20 -1.98
C ALA A 40 3.36 -7.76 -1.79
N SER A 41 2.90 -6.83 -2.63
CA SER A 41 3.21 -5.40 -2.53
C SER A 41 2.69 -4.81 -1.21
N MET A 42 1.49 -5.22 -0.79
CA MET A 42 0.93 -4.80 0.49
C MET A 42 1.70 -5.36 1.69
N GLN A 43 2.21 -6.59 1.60
CA GLN A 43 3.12 -7.16 2.62
C GLN A 43 4.45 -6.41 2.69
N GLN A 44 5.05 -6.07 1.54
CA GLN A 44 6.28 -5.26 1.51
C GLN A 44 6.07 -3.88 2.14
N LEU A 45 4.92 -3.23 1.94
CA LEU A 45 4.60 -1.99 2.63
C LEU A 45 4.46 -2.16 4.14
N ILE A 46 3.88 -3.27 4.61
CA ILE A 46 3.77 -3.58 6.05
C ILE A 46 5.17 -3.72 6.64
N GLU A 47 6.04 -4.50 6.01
CA GLU A 47 7.43 -4.66 6.42
C GLU A 47 8.19 -3.33 6.42
N HIS A 48 8.00 -2.50 5.39
CA HIS A 48 8.58 -1.18 5.30
C HIS A 48 8.10 -0.26 6.43
N ALA A 49 6.79 -0.24 6.70
CA ALA A 49 6.21 0.54 7.78
C ALA A 49 6.77 0.09 9.14
N LEU A 50 6.92 -1.21 9.38
CA LEU A 50 7.52 -1.75 10.60
C LEU A 50 9.00 -1.34 10.73
N ALA A 51 9.78 -1.45 9.65
CA ALA A 51 11.19 -1.05 9.62
C ALA A 51 11.38 0.44 9.92
N LYS A 52 10.44 1.28 9.47
CA LYS A 52 10.41 2.73 9.75
C LYS A 52 9.82 3.10 11.11
N LYS A 53 9.48 2.12 11.96
CA LYS A 53 8.76 2.31 13.23
C LYS A 53 7.37 2.97 13.08
N ASN A 54 6.81 2.93 11.87
CA ASN A 54 5.45 3.37 11.55
C ASN A 54 4.42 2.25 11.82
N GLY A 55 4.41 1.73 13.06
CA GLY A 55 3.56 0.60 13.45
C GLY A 55 2.07 0.83 13.22
N ARG A 56 1.60 2.09 13.32
CA ARG A 56 0.21 2.45 13.00
C ARG A 56 -0.15 2.17 11.54
N GLN A 57 0.75 2.45 10.60
CA GLN A 57 0.51 2.21 9.18
C GLN A 57 0.57 0.71 8.88
N ALA A 58 1.52 -0.01 9.47
CA ALA A 58 1.62 -1.46 9.35
C ALA A 58 0.34 -2.17 9.81
N VAL A 59 -0.23 -1.79 10.96
CA VAL A 59 -1.47 -2.38 11.48
C VAL A 59 -2.65 -2.07 10.56
N LYS A 60 -2.78 -0.84 10.08
CA LYS A 60 -3.86 -0.47 9.14
C LYS A 60 -3.78 -1.26 7.84
N LEU A 61 -2.57 -1.42 7.27
CA LEU A 61 -2.36 -2.19 6.04
C LEU A 61 -2.68 -3.67 6.27
N ALA A 62 -2.26 -4.25 7.40
CA ALA A 62 -2.57 -5.63 7.75
C ALA A 62 -4.08 -5.87 7.94
N GLN A 63 -4.79 -4.94 8.57
CA GLN A 63 -6.25 -5.00 8.72
C GLN A 63 -6.99 -4.95 7.38
N LYS A 64 -6.43 -4.22 6.42
CA LYS A 64 -7.04 -4.03 5.10
C LYS A 64 -6.79 -5.24 4.17
N LEU A 65 -5.80 -6.08 4.49
CA LEU A 65 -5.55 -7.37 3.83
C LEU A 65 -6.34 -8.55 4.42
N SER A 66 -6.94 -8.38 5.60
CA SER A 66 -7.76 -9.39 6.27
C SER A 66 -9.20 -9.38 5.78
#